data_AF-A0A7C6E2D3-F1
#
_entry.id   AF-A0A7C6E2D3-F1
#
_cell.length_a   1.000
_cell.length_b   1.000
_cell.length_c   1.000
_cell.angle_alpha   90.00
_cell.angle_beta   90.00
_cell.angle_gamma   90.00
#
_symmetry.space_group_name_H-M   'P 1'
#
loop_
_entity.id
_entity.type
_entity.pdbx_description
1 polymer ?
#
loop_
_entity_poly.entity_id
_entity_poly.type
_entity_poly.pdbx_seq_one_letter_code
_entity_poly.pdbx_strand_id
1 'polypeptide(L)'
;MRRSRLAVAFYLLLVFLSGAVVGALGYRYYARTQGPAARPRPNPEEYRRRYMEEMRSRLKLNDEQARQIDAILDEMRERYKAQMHSMQQEQSARIRAVLDPAQQREYEKMRREREERRKWAHTGAPPR
;
A
#
# COMPACT_ATOMS: atom_id res chain seq x y z
N MET A 1 -47.94 27.87 26.18
CA MET A 1 -47.64 26.77 25.23
C MET A 1 -46.45 27.00 24.28
N ARG A 2 -45.99 28.23 23.99
CA ARG A 2 -44.82 28.47 23.09
C ARG A 2 -43.46 28.20 23.74
N ARG A 3 -43.31 28.49 25.04
CA ARG A 3 -42.06 28.25 25.81
C ARG A 3 -41.69 26.76 25.94
N SER A 4 -42.68 25.87 26.08
CA SER A 4 -42.42 24.42 26.14
C SER A 4 -41.97 23.85 24.80
N ARG A 5 -42.53 24.32 23.68
CA ARG A 5 -42.09 23.94 22.33
C ARG A 5 -40.65 24.37 22.04
N LEU A 6 -40.25 25.55 22.49
CA LEU A 6 -38.87 26.03 22.39
C LEU A 6 -37.91 25.21 23.25
N ALA A 7 -38.30 24.86 24.47
CA ALA A 7 -37.51 23.98 25.33
C ALA A 7 -37.33 22.58 24.69
N VAL A 8 -38.40 22.00 24.16
CA VAL A 8 -38.33 20.71 23.44
C VAL A 8 -37.41 20.79 22.23
N ALA A 9 -37.53 21.84 21.41
CA ALA A 9 -36.64 22.04 20.27
C ALA A 9 -35.16 22.18 20.70
N PHE A 10 -34.91 22.88 21.80
CA PHE A 10 -33.57 23.02 22.37
C PHE A 10 -32.99 21.69 22.84
N TYR A 11 -33.78 20.87 23.55
CA TYR A 11 -33.34 19.53 23.95
C TYR A 11 -33.07 18.61 22.76
N LEU A 12 -33.92 18.64 21.73
CA LEU A 12 -33.69 17.87 20.49
C LEU A 12 -32.40 18.29 19.79
N LEU A 13 -32.13 19.60 19.73
CA LEU A 13 -30.90 20.13 19.15
C LEU A 13 -29.67 19.70 19.97
N LEU A 14 -29.77 19.71 21.29
CA LEU A 14 -28.71 19.23 22.19
C LEU A 14 -28.42 17.74 21.97
N VAL A 15 -29.46 16.90 21.88
CA VAL A 15 -29.30 15.48 21.59
C VAL A 15 -28.64 15.27 20.23
N PHE A 16 -29.08 16.00 19.20
CA PHE A 16 -28.49 15.92 17.87
C PHE A 16 -27.01 16.33 17.86
N LEU A 17 -26.66 17.45 18.50
CA LEU A 17 -25.28 17.90 18.62
C LEU A 17 -24.42 16.88 19.39
N SER A 18 -24.94 16.29 20.45
CA SER A 18 -24.23 15.25 21.19
C SER A 18 -23.95 14.02 20.31
N GLY A 19 -24.92 13.60 19.50
CA GLY A 19 -24.75 12.53 18.51
C GLY A 19 -23.71 12.88 17.45
N ALA A 20 -23.69 14.12 16.96
CA ALA A 20 -22.71 14.57 15.98
C ALA A 20 -21.28 14.56 16.56
N VAL A 21 -21.11 14.98 17.82
CA VAL A 21 -19.81 14.92 18.51
C VAL A 21 -19.35 13.48 18.69
N VAL A 22 -20.22 12.59 19.18
CA VAL A 22 -19.90 11.17 19.34
C VAL A 22 -19.58 10.52 17.98
N GLY A 23 -20.35 10.83 16.93
CA GLY A 23 -20.11 10.35 15.57
C GLY A 23 -18.77 10.83 15.01
N ALA A 24 -18.42 12.10 15.20
CA ALA A 24 -17.14 12.66 14.75
C ALA A 24 -15.95 12.05 15.51
N LEU A 25 -16.08 11.87 16.83
CA LEU A 25 -15.05 11.23 17.65
C LEU A 25 -14.88 9.75 17.30
N GLY A 26 -15.99 9.03 17.09
CA GLY A 26 -16.01 7.64 16.64
C GLY A 26 -15.36 7.48 15.27
N TYR A 27 -15.72 8.33 14.30
CA TYR A 27 -15.10 8.35 12.98
C TYR A 27 -13.59 8.61 13.07
N ARG A 28 -13.17 9.61 13.86
CA ARG A 28 -11.75 9.96 14.02
C ARG A 28 -10.95 8.86 14.73
N TYR A 29 -11.56 8.16 15.69
CA TYR A 29 -10.93 7.02 16.36
C TYR A 29 -10.80 5.83 15.39
N TYR A 30 -11.87 5.48 14.68
CA TYR A 30 -11.90 4.37 13.72
C TYR A 30 -10.93 4.58 12.55
N ALA A 31 -10.84 5.81 12.04
CA ALA A 31 -9.89 6.21 11.02
C ALA A 31 -8.42 6.22 11.49
N ARG A 32 -8.19 6.26 12.82
CA ARG A 32 -6.85 6.23 13.42
C ARG A 32 -6.42 4.81 13.81
N THR A 33 -7.36 3.95 14.19
CA THR A 33 -7.11 2.54 14.54
C THR A 33 -6.99 1.65 13.31
N GLN A 34 -7.68 1.98 12.22
CA GLN A 34 -7.27 1.52 10.90
C GLN A 34 -6.01 2.29 10.51
N GLY A 35 -4.84 1.73 10.85
CA GLY A 35 -3.53 2.30 10.49
C GLY A 35 -3.53 2.76 9.03
N PRO A 36 -2.75 3.82 8.70
CA PRO A 36 -2.97 4.68 7.54
C PRO A 36 -3.43 3.88 6.32
N ALA A 37 -4.74 3.89 6.10
CA ALA A 37 -5.33 3.35 4.89
C ALA A 37 -4.66 4.09 3.73
N ALA A 38 -3.85 3.35 2.97
CA ALA A 38 -3.32 3.78 1.69
C ALA A 38 -2.66 5.18 1.69
N ARG A 39 -1.53 5.36 2.39
CA ARG A 39 -0.50 6.14 1.69
C ARG A 39 -0.14 5.31 0.46
N PRO A 40 -0.32 5.82 -0.78
CA PRO A 40 0.18 5.12 -1.94
C PRO A 40 1.64 4.80 -1.65
N ARG A 41 2.04 3.53 -1.76
CA ARG A 41 3.47 3.21 -1.71
C ARG A 41 4.10 4.10 -2.77
N PRO A 42 5.12 4.93 -2.42
CA PRO A 42 5.74 5.82 -3.38
C PRO A 42 6.09 5.01 -4.63
N ASN A 43 5.77 5.55 -5.81
CA ASN A 43 6.18 4.93 -7.06
C ASN A 43 7.70 4.67 -6.96
N PRO A 44 8.20 3.45 -7.24
CA PRO A 44 9.63 3.16 -7.18
C PRO A 44 10.49 4.18 -7.94
N GLU A 45 9.99 4.73 -9.04
CA GLU A 45 10.68 5.78 -9.79
C GLU A 45 10.71 7.13 -9.05
N GLU A 46 9.63 7.49 -8.38
CA GLU A 46 9.56 8.71 -7.58
C GLU A 46 10.50 8.62 -6.37
N TYR A 47 10.58 7.45 -5.73
CA TYR A 47 11.54 7.21 -4.67
C TYR A 47 12.99 7.33 -5.18
N ARG A 48 13.30 6.70 -6.33
CA ARG A 48 14.63 6.80 -6.96
C ARG A 48 15.00 8.24 -7.27
N ARG A 49 14.06 9.00 -7.83
CA ARG A 49 14.26 10.41 -8.17
C ARG A 49 14.57 11.24 -6.92
N ARG A 50 13.75 11.13 -5.87
CA ARG A 50 13.97 11.86 -4.61
C ARG A 50 15.31 11.50 -3.97
N TYR A 51 15.67 10.22 -3.98
CA TYR A 51 16.96 9.75 -3.48
C TYR A 51 18.13 10.36 -4.26
N MET A 52 18.07 10.36 -5.59
CA MET A 52 19.10 10.98 -6.44
C MET A 52 19.18 12.50 -6.25
N GLU A 53 18.04 13.19 -6.12
CA GLU A 53 17.99 14.63 -5.82
C GLU A 53 18.64 14.95 -4.46
N GLU A 54 18.39 14.14 -3.44
CA GLU A 54 19.04 14.25 -2.14
C GLU A 54 20.56 14.02 -2.24
N MET A 55 20.99 12.98 -2.96
CA MET A 55 22.42 12.71 -3.16
C MET A 55 23.12 13.85 -3.88
N ARG A 56 22.54 14.36 -4.97
CA ARG A 56 23.09 15.50 -5.73
C ARG A 56 23.21 16.75 -4.86
N SER A 57 22.16 17.08 -4.11
CA SER A 57 22.16 18.30 -3.28
C SER A 57 23.10 18.22 -2.08
N ARG A 58 23.11 17.09 -1.35
CA ARG A 58 23.92 16.94 -0.13
C ARG A 58 25.38 16.65 -0.41
N LEU A 59 25.67 15.83 -1.42
CA LEU A 59 27.02 15.42 -1.77
C LEU A 59 27.65 16.31 -2.85
N LYS A 60 26.89 17.25 -3.42
CA LYS A 60 27.32 18.16 -4.49
C LYS A 60 27.95 17.40 -5.65
N LEU A 61 27.28 16.34 -6.08
CA LEU A 61 27.75 15.45 -7.14
C LEU A 61 27.91 16.23 -8.44
N ASN A 62 29.02 16.00 -9.15
CA ASN A 62 29.12 16.42 -10.55
C ASN A 62 28.32 15.46 -11.46
N ASP A 63 28.14 15.84 -12.72
CA ASP A 63 27.33 15.07 -13.67
C ASP A 63 27.85 13.65 -13.89
N GLU A 64 29.17 13.45 -13.86
CA GLU A 64 29.78 12.14 -14.04
C GLU A 64 29.49 11.21 -12.84
N GLN A 65 29.67 11.71 -11.63
CA GLN A 65 29.35 10.97 -10.40
C GLN A 65 27.86 10.62 -10.34
N ALA A 66 26.98 11.55 -10.72
CA ALA A 66 25.55 11.30 -10.73
C ALA A 66 25.16 10.22 -11.76
N ARG A 67 25.79 10.20 -12.94
CA ARG A 67 25.59 9.14 -13.96
C ARG A 67 26.05 7.78 -13.45
N GLN A 68 27.23 7.72 -12.82
CA GLN A 68 27.75 6.47 -12.26
C GLN A 68 26.86 5.91 -11.15
N ILE A 69 26.34 6.77 -10.26
CA ILE A 69 25.41 6.33 -9.21
C ILE A 69 24.10 5.83 -9.82
N ASP A 70 23.55 6.50 -10.82
CA ASP A 70 22.31 6.05 -11.49
C ASP A 70 22.51 4.65 -12.13
N ALA A 71 23.65 4.43 -12.79
CA ALA A 71 24.01 3.13 -13.34
C ALA A 71 24.14 2.03 -12.28
N ILE A 72 24.75 2.34 -11.13
CA ILE A 72 24.84 1.40 -9.98
C ILE A 72 23.45 1.05 -9.47
N LEU A 73 22.56 2.03 -9.32
CA LEU A 73 21.19 1.80 -8.85
C LEU A 73 20.40 0.90 -9.81
N ASP A 74 20.58 1.08 -11.12
CA ASP A 74 19.91 0.25 -12.14
C ASP A 74 20.46 -1.17 -12.21
N GLU A 75 21.78 -1.35 -12.12
CA GLU A 75 22.39 -2.67 -12.02
C GLU A 75 21.88 -3.43 -10.79
N MET A 76 21.84 -2.76 -9.63
CA MET A 76 21.36 -3.36 -8.39
C MET A 76 19.88 -3.71 -8.45
N ARG A 77 19.06 -2.90 -9.12
CA ARG A 77 17.64 -3.18 -9.35
C ARG A 77 17.45 -4.47 -10.15
N GLU A 78 18.17 -4.64 -11.25
CA GLU A 78 18.05 -5.85 -12.08
C GLU A 78 18.58 -7.09 -11.37
N ARG A 79 19.71 -6.97 -10.65
CA ARG A 79 20.23 -8.07 -9.81
C ARG A 79 19.22 -8.50 -8.74
N TYR A 80 18.63 -7.54 -8.03
CA TYR A 80 17.64 -7.82 -7.00
C TYR A 80 16.37 -8.45 -7.59
N LYS A 81 15.92 -8.00 -8.76
CA LYS A 81 14.78 -8.59 -9.47
C LYS A 81 15.04 -10.04 -9.85
N ALA A 82 16.21 -10.35 -10.40
CA ALA A 82 16.61 -11.70 -10.75
C ALA A 82 16.70 -12.62 -9.51
N GLN A 83 17.34 -12.14 -8.43
CA GLN A 83 17.47 -12.88 -7.17
C GLN A 83 16.10 -13.13 -6.52
N MET A 84 15.23 -12.13 -6.51
CA MET A 84 13.89 -12.27 -5.95
C MET A 84 13.06 -13.30 -6.74
N HIS A 85 13.23 -13.35 -8.07
CA HIS A 85 12.57 -14.33 -8.90
C HIS A 85 13.05 -15.75 -8.62
N SER A 86 14.37 -15.98 -8.51
CA SER A 86 14.92 -17.30 -8.18
C SER A 86 14.48 -17.77 -6.79
N MET A 87 14.52 -16.90 -5.79
CA MET A 87 14.03 -17.20 -4.44
C MET A 87 12.54 -17.58 -4.42
N GLN A 88 11.70 -16.87 -5.18
CA GLN A 88 10.28 -17.19 -5.28
C GLN A 88 10.04 -18.57 -5.92
N GLN A 89 10.84 -18.96 -6.92
CA GLN A 89 10.77 -20.28 -7.53
C GLN A 89 11.18 -21.37 -6.55
N GLU A 90 12.32 -21.18 -5.87
CA GLU A 90 12.81 -22.13 -4.87
C GLU A 90 11.79 -22.32 -3.74
N GLN A 91 11.28 -21.22 -3.18
CA GLN A 91 10.25 -21.26 -2.15
C GLN A 91 9.01 -22.04 -2.63
N SER A 92 8.57 -21.76 -3.86
CA SER A 92 7.39 -22.44 -4.43
C SER A 92 7.64 -23.94 -4.64
N ALA A 93 8.84 -24.34 -5.05
CA ALA A 93 9.21 -25.73 -5.23
C ALA A 93 9.24 -26.47 -3.87
N ARG A 94 9.83 -25.85 -2.84
CA ARG A 94 9.88 -26.41 -1.48
C ARG A 94 8.48 -26.55 -0.88
N ILE A 95 7.59 -25.59 -1.11
CA ILE A 95 6.19 -25.71 -0.68
C ILE A 95 5.52 -26.87 -1.41
N ARG A 96 5.64 -26.96 -2.74
CA ARG A 96 5.03 -28.07 -3.50
C ARG A 96 5.49 -29.46 -3.03
N ALA A 97 6.76 -29.59 -2.64
CA ALA A 97 7.34 -30.86 -2.20
C ALA A 97 6.70 -31.44 -0.92
N VAL A 98 6.07 -30.59 -0.08
CA VAL A 98 5.41 -31.04 1.16
C VAL A 98 3.90 -31.20 1.02
N LEU A 99 3.33 -30.88 -0.15
CA LEU A 99 1.89 -30.92 -0.38
C LEU A 99 1.47 -32.22 -1.08
N ASP A 100 0.29 -32.73 -0.72
CA ASP A 100 -0.34 -33.83 -1.45
C ASP A 100 -0.86 -33.40 -2.84
N PRO A 101 -1.20 -34.34 -3.74
CA PRO A 101 -1.63 -33.99 -5.10
C PRO A 101 -2.90 -33.12 -5.19
N ALA A 102 -3.81 -33.20 -4.23
CA ALA A 102 -5.01 -32.36 -4.21
C ALA A 102 -4.65 -30.94 -3.76
N GLN A 103 -3.82 -30.80 -2.73
CA GLN A 103 -3.29 -29.53 -2.24
C GLN A 103 -2.41 -28.81 -3.28
N GLN A 104 -1.61 -29.54 -4.06
CA GLN A 104 -0.79 -28.96 -5.12
C GLN A 104 -1.65 -28.24 -6.17
N ARG A 105 -2.79 -28.84 -6.58
CA ARG A 105 -3.72 -28.21 -7.53
C ARG A 105 -4.30 -26.90 -7.00
N GLU A 106 -4.71 -26.88 -5.73
CA GLU A 106 -5.24 -25.66 -5.10
C GLU A 106 -4.13 -24.60 -4.93
N TYR A 107 -2.92 -25.00 -4.55
CA TYR A 107 -1.78 -24.10 -4.44
C TYR A 107 -1.43 -23.42 -5.78
N GLU A 108 -1.52 -24.15 -6.90
CA GLU A 108 -1.31 -23.57 -8.23
C GLU A 108 -2.37 -22.55 -8.60
N LYS A 109 -3.64 -22.83 -8.30
CA LYS A 109 -4.74 -21.87 -8.47
C LYS A 109 -4.49 -20.61 -7.65
N MET A 110 -4.16 -20.76 -6.36
CA MET A 110 -3.82 -19.64 -5.48
C MET A 110 -2.66 -18.79 -6.01
N ARG A 111 -1.65 -19.41 -6.63
CA ARG A 111 -0.52 -18.69 -7.24
C ARG A 111 -0.94 -17.90 -8.47
N ARG A 112 -1.72 -18.48 -9.37
CA ARG A 112 -2.23 -17.80 -10.58
C ARG A 112 -3.07 -16.59 -10.21
N GLU A 113 -4.00 -16.74 -9.27
CA GLU A 113 -4.82 -15.62 -8.79
C GLU A 113 -3.99 -14.49 -8.18
N ARG A 114 -2.91 -14.81 -7.44
CA ARG A 114 -2.00 -13.78 -6.91
C ARG A 114 -1.25 -13.07 -8.02
N GLU A 115 -0.83 -13.77 -9.07
CA GLU A 115 -0.16 -13.18 -10.21
C GLU A 115 -1.10 -12.25 -10.99
N GLU A 116 -2.35 -12.68 -11.20
CA GLU A 116 -3.39 -11.85 -11.81
C GLU A 116 -3.66 -10.61 -10.97
N ARG A 117 -3.89 -10.76 -9.65
CA ARG A 117 -4.05 -9.61 -8.74
C ARG A 117 -2.85 -8.65 -8.78
N ARG A 118 -1.62 -9.17 -8.90
CA ARG A 118 -0.41 -8.34 -9.06
C ARG A 118 -0.39 -7.60 -10.39
N LYS A 119 -0.76 -8.26 -11.50
CA LYS A 119 -0.89 -7.62 -12.82
C LYS A 119 -1.93 -6.50 -12.77
N TRP A 120 -3.08 -6.73 -12.13
CA TRP A 120 -4.15 -5.73 -11.99
C TRP A 120 -3.71 -4.54 -11.14
N ALA A 121 -3.00 -4.78 -10.03
CA ALA A 121 -2.44 -3.71 -9.21
C ALA A 121 -1.40 -2.86 -9.97
N HIS A 122 -0.80 -3.42 -11.04
CA HIS A 122 0.15 -2.72 -11.89
C HIS A 122 -0.51 -1.99 -13.08
N THR A 123 -1.57 -2.55 -13.68
CA THR A 123 -2.27 -1.98 -14.85
C THR A 123 -3.53 -1.17 -14.52
N GLY A 124 -4.07 -1.26 -13.31
CA GLY A 124 -5.23 -0.49 -12.85
C GLY A 124 -6.60 -0.91 -13.44
N ALA A 125 -6.70 -2.03 -14.16
CA ALA A 125 -7.94 -2.50 -14.80
C ALA A 125 -8.50 -3.78 -14.14
N PRO A 126 -9.83 -3.90 -13.93
CA PRO A 126 -10.45 -5.09 -13.34
C PRO A 126 -10.54 -6.26 -14.34
N PRO A 127 -10.71 -7.50 -13.85
CA PRO A 127 -10.84 -8.70 -14.68
C PRO A 127 -12.24 -8.77 -15.30
N ARG A 128 -12.36 -9.33 -16.51
CA ARG A 128 -13.64 -9.64 -17.17
C ARG A 128 -14.08 -11.06 -16.86
#